data_AF-A0AAV5SBA5-F1
#
_entry.id   AF-A0AAV5SBA5-F1
#
_cell.length_a   1.000
_cell.length_b   1.000
_cell.length_c   1.000
_cell.angle_alpha   90.00
_cell.angle_beta   90.00
_cell.angle_gamma   90.00
#
_symmetry.space_group_name_H-M   'P 1'
#
loop_
_entity.id
_entity.type
_entity.pdbx_description
1 polymer ?
#
loop_
_entity_poly.entity_id
_entity_poly.type
_entity_poly.pdbx_seq_one_letter_code
_entity_poly.pdbx_strand_id
1 'polypeptide(L)'
;RLVVALSRSRLGLFVLGRASVFENCFELTPAFDQLSRRPKKLLIIPSESYPTQRKVEEKPSDKVLRIDDTAHMCNFVHEFYNSNVEMLTANYQAAMEEHERVRMRFLPPPEEQPMEVDEDVKKAEEKKVKEEKKKEEQAEDIAFEEMDFQRLENIPKV
;
A
#
# COMPACT_ATOMS: atom_id res chain seq x y z
N ARG A 1 -25.09 -11.44 6.78
CA ARG A 1 -24.02 -10.78 5.98
C ARG A 1 -22.87 -10.25 6.84
N LEU A 2 -23.11 -9.69 8.04
CA LEU A 2 -22.05 -9.18 8.92
C LEU A 2 -21.03 -10.25 9.36
N VAL A 3 -21.49 -11.46 9.70
CA VAL A 3 -20.60 -12.58 10.11
C VAL A 3 -19.53 -12.88 9.05
N VAL A 4 -19.91 -12.84 7.77
CA VAL A 4 -18.96 -13.02 6.67
C VAL A 4 -17.96 -11.86 6.63
N ALA A 5 -18.40 -10.62 6.80
CA ALA A 5 -17.49 -9.46 6.81
C ALA A 5 -16.47 -9.55 7.95
N LEU A 6 -16.90 -9.98 9.14
CA LEU A 6 -16.03 -10.14 10.30
C LEU A 6 -15.00 -11.28 10.14
N SER A 7 -15.33 -12.32 9.36
CA SER A 7 -14.42 -13.47 9.16
C SER A 7 -13.39 -13.28 8.04
N ARG A 8 -13.43 -12.18 7.28
CA ARG A 8 -12.45 -11.92 6.21
C ARG A 8 -11.09 -11.45 6.71
N SER A 9 -11.03 -10.93 7.93
CA SER A 9 -9.83 -10.29 8.48
C SER A 9 -8.96 -11.31 9.22
N ARG A 10 -7.68 -11.46 8.83
CA ARG A 10 -6.74 -12.38 9.49
C ARG A 10 -5.96 -11.73 10.64
N LEU A 11 -5.46 -10.51 10.43
CA LEU A 11 -4.54 -9.84 11.37
C LEU A 11 -5.10 -8.56 12.00
N GLY A 12 -6.10 -7.93 11.38
CA GLY A 12 -6.68 -6.70 11.90
C GLY A 12 -8.02 -6.39 11.26
N LEU A 13 -8.94 -5.86 12.05
CA LEU A 13 -10.28 -5.44 11.64
C LEU A 13 -10.52 -4.02 12.13
N PHE A 14 -10.71 -3.09 11.18
CA PHE A 14 -11.11 -1.71 11.46
C PHE A 14 -12.46 -1.45 10.80
N VAL A 15 -13.43 -0.99 11.59
CA VAL A 15 -14.81 -0.78 11.13
C VAL A 15 -15.19 0.68 11.32
N LEU A 16 -15.56 1.34 10.23
CA LEU A 16 -16.14 2.67 10.25
C LEU A 16 -17.66 2.53 10.14
N GLY A 17 -18.39 3.06 11.11
CA GLY A 17 -19.84 2.96 11.13
C GLY A 17 -20.45 3.62 12.35
N ARG A 18 -21.78 3.77 12.32
CA ARG A 18 -22.54 4.34 13.43
C ARG A 18 -22.89 3.24 14.42
N ALA A 19 -22.15 3.16 15.53
CA ALA A 19 -22.33 2.13 16.56
C ALA A 19 -23.78 2.01 17.05
N SER A 20 -24.49 3.13 17.23
CA SER A 20 -25.88 3.14 17.71
C SER A 20 -26.88 2.45 16.78
N VAL A 21 -26.59 2.34 15.48
CA VAL A 21 -27.48 1.62 14.54
C VAL A 21 -27.37 0.11 14.78
N PHE A 22 -26.18 -0.36 15.12
CA PHE A 22 -25.90 -1.78 15.27
C PHE A 22 -26.17 -2.30 16.68
N GLU A 23 -26.10 -1.44 17.70
CA GLU A 23 -26.48 -1.77 19.08
C GLU A 23 -27.96 -2.18 19.18
N ASN A 24 -28.83 -1.61 18.34
CA ASN A 24 -30.26 -1.91 18.32
C ASN A 24 -30.63 -3.16 17.50
N CYS A 25 -29.64 -3.87 16.94
CA CYS A 25 -29.88 -5.04 16.09
C CYS A 25 -29.60 -6.34 16.86
N PHE A 26 -30.66 -7.06 17.24
CA PHE A 26 -30.59 -8.29 18.03
C PHE A 26 -29.82 -9.43 17.35
N GLU A 27 -29.85 -9.50 16.02
CA GLU A 27 -29.11 -10.53 15.26
C GLU A 27 -27.58 -10.33 15.35
N LEU A 28 -27.12 -9.13 15.71
CA LEU A 28 -25.72 -8.73 15.68
C LEU A 28 -25.12 -8.54 17.08
N THR A 29 -25.96 -8.59 18.12
CA THR A 29 -25.59 -8.47 19.54
C THR A 29 -24.37 -9.31 19.94
N PRO A 30 -24.26 -10.63 19.63
CA PRO A 30 -23.11 -11.41 20.10
C PRO A 30 -21.77 -10.98 19.51
N ALA A 31 -21.77 -10.39 18.31
CA ALA A 31 -20.57 -9.85 17.69
C ALA A 31 -20.30 -8.40 18.16
N PHE A 32 -21.35 -7.59 18.26
CA PHE A 32 -21.23 -6.19 18.68
C PHE A 32 -20.93 -6.02 20.17
N ASP A 33 -21.35 -6.94 21.04
CA ASP A 33 -20.96 -6.95 22.45
C ASP A 33 -19.45 -7.08 22.61
N GLN A 34 -18.81 -7.90 21.77
CA GLN A 34 -17.36 -8.05 21.78
C GLN A 34 -16.66 -6.80 21.28
N LEU A 35 -17.18 -6.17 20.22
CA LEU A 35 -16.64 -4.91 19.69
C LEU A 35 -16.83 -3.75 20.68
N SER A 36 -17.94 -3.72 21.40
CA SER A 36 -18.30 -2.63 22.33
C SER A 36 -17.47 -2.63 23.61
N ARG A 37 -16.80 -3.74 23.94
CA ARG A 37 -15.78 -3.79 25.01
C ARG A 37 -14.52 -2.99 24.67
N ARG A 38 -14.30 -2.68 23.39
CA ARG A 38 -13.15 -1.91 22.92
C ARG A 38 -13.53 -0.43 22.76
N PRO A 39 -12.55 0.49 22.86
CA PRO A 39 -12.79 1.90 22.60
C PRO A 39 -13.39 2.13 21.19
N LYS A 40 -14.47 2.90 21.12
CA LYS A 40 -15.15 3.25 19.84
C LYS A 40 -14.41 4.31 19.01
N LYS A 41 -13.39 4.94 19.61
CA LYS A 41 -12.52 5.91 18.93
C LYS A 41 -11.23 5.24 18.54
N LEU A 42 -10.69 5.64 17.40
CA LEU A 42 -9.49 5.04 16.84
C LEU A 42 -8.26 5.50 17.65
N LEU A 43 -7.46 4.52 18.07
CA LEU A 43 -6.22 4.72 18.79
C LEU A 43 -5.07 4.26 17.89
N ILE A 44 -4.11 5.14 17.63
CA ILE A 44 -2.97 4.89 16.75
C ILE A 44 -1.66 5.21 17.47
N ILE A 45 -0.57 4.58 17.04
CA ILE A 45 0.78 4.80 17.57
C ILE A 45 1.67 5.19 16.37
N PRO A 46 1.83 6.48 16.08
CA PRO A 46 2.53 6.94 14.87
C PRO A 46 4.02 6.62 14.85
N SER A 47 4.63 6.43 16.02
CA SER A 47 6.05 6.11 16.17
C SER A 47 6.38 4.65 15.86
N GLU A 48 5.38 3.76 15.85
CA GLU A 48 5.56 2.33 15.61
C GLU A 48 5.44 2.06 14.10
N SER A 49 6.58 1.83 13.45
CA SER A 49 6.62 1.48 12.03
C SER A 49 6.28 0.02 11.79
N TYR A 50 5.78 -0.29 10.59
CA TYR A 50 5.58 -1.67 10.14
C TYR A 50 6.86 -2.25 9.53
N PRO A 51 7.21 -3.52 9.77
CA PRO A 51 6.56 -4.46 10.70
C PRO A 51 6.96 -4.20 12.17
N THR A 52 6.00 -4.36 13.09
CA THR A 52 6.28 -4.26 14.52
C THR A 52 6.67 -5.63 15.12
N GLN A 53 7.47 -5.59 16.19
CA GLN A 53 7.82 -6.75 17.02
C GLN A 53 6.94 -6.87 18.27
N ARG A 54 6.10 -5.86 18.56
CA ARG A 54 5.26 -5.81 19.76
C ARG A 54 4.19 -6.89 19.74
N LYS A 55 3.97 -7.54 20.89
CA LYS A 55 2.93 -8.57 21.06
C LYS A 55 1.56 -7.95 21.35
N VAL A 56 0.48 -8.70 21.11
CA VAL A 56 -0.92 -8.24 21.25
C VAL A 56 -1.24 -7.72 22.67
N GLU A 57 -0.74 -8.42 23.69
CA GLU A 57 -0.98 -8.09 25.11
C GLU A 57 0.00 -7.05 25.67
N GLU A 58 1.00 -6.65 24.88
CA GLU A 58 2.05 -5.75 25.33
C GLU A 58 1.62 -4.29 25.18
N LYS A 59 1.79 -3.53 26.28
CA LYS A 59 1.48 -2.11 26.27
C LYS A 59 2.46 -1.37 25.35
N PRO A 60 1.97 -0.43 24.54
CA PRO A 60 2.87 0.38 23.72
C PRO A 60 3.78 1.20 24.64
N SER A 61 5.07 1.23 24.31
CA SER A 61 6.04 2.10 24.99
C SER A 61 5.80 3.57 24.63
N ASP A 62 5.29 3.81 23.43
CA ASP A 62 5.12 5.14 22.88
C ASP A 62 3.73 5.73 23.14
N LYS A 63 3.63 7.04 22.88
CA LYS A 63 2.41 7.82 23.07
C LYS A 63 1.32 7.36 22.10
N VAL A 64 0.21 6.86 22.66
CA VAL A 64 -1.00 6.55 21.91
C VAL A 64 -1.72 7.86 21.55
N LEU A 65 -1.99 8.05 20.27
CA LEU A 65 -2.79 9.15 19.75
C LEU A 65 -4.23 8.68 19.54
N ARG A 66 -5.20 9.45 20.05
CA ARG A 66 -6.63 9.20 19.85
C ARG A 66 -7.17 10.10 18.75
N ILE A 67 -7.79 9.49 17.75
CA ILE A 67 -8.48 10.20 16.68
C ILE A 67 -9.96 10.27 16.99
N ASP A 68 -10.46 11.50 17.11
CA ASP A 68 -11.85 11.75 17.45
C ASP A 68 -12.75 11.74 16.23
N ASP A 69 -12.39 12.46 15.16
CA ASP A 69 -13.25 12.63 13.96
C ASP A 69 -12.46 12.44 12.66
N THR A 70 -13.20 12.27 11.56
CA THR A 70 -12.61 12.08 10.22
C THR A 70 -11.73 13.26 9.80
N ALA A 71 -12.13 14.49 10.10
CA ALA A 71 -11.31 15.68 9.79
C ALA A 71 -9.97 15.66 10.54
N HIS A 72 -9.98 15.24 11.82
CA HIS A 72 -8.75 15.06 12.59
C HIS A 72 -7.87 13.98 11.97
N MET A 73 -8.45 12.86 11.52
CA MET A 73 -7.69 11.84 10.79
C MET A 73 -7.04 12.40 9.52
N CYS A 74 -7.79 13.12 8.69
CA CYS A 74 -7.28 13.66 7.43
C CYS A 74 -6.11 14.62 7.67
N ASN A 75 -6.26 15.54 8.62
CA ASN A 75 -5.19 16.48 8.99
C ASN A 75 -3.96 15.74 9.51
N PHE A 76 -4.17 14.77 10.40
CA PHE A 76 -3.09 13.96 10.95
C PHE A 76 -2.33 13.20 9.86
N VAL A 77 -3.03 12.54 8.93
CA VAL A 77 -2.40 11.79 7.84
C VAL A 77 -1.64 12.72 6.90
N HIS A 78 -2.18 13.90 6.59
CA HIS A 78 -1.52 14.88 5.75
C HIS A 78 -0.24 15.42 6.41
N GLU A 79 -0.30 15.82 7.67
CA GLU A 79 0.88 16.29 8.43
C GLU A 79 1.93 15.17 8.58
N PHE A 80 1.49 13.95 8.86
CA PHE A 80 2.36 12.79 8.97
C PHE A 80 3.01 12.44 7.64
N TYR A 81 2.28 12.51 6.53
CA TYR A 81 2.83 12.27 5.19
C TYR A 81 3.89 13.31 4.84
N ASN A 82 3.59 14.60 5.01
CA ASN A 82 4.53 15.68 4.69
C ASN A 82 5.83 15.57 5.50
N SER A 83 5.74 15.12 6.75
CA SER A 83 6.91 14.93 7.62
C SER A 83 7.76 13.71 7.24
N ASN A 84 7.18 12.70 6.57
CA ASN A 84 7.83 11.42 6.29
C ASN A 84 8.03 11.14 4.80
N VAL A 85 7.65 12.06 3.90
CA VAL A 85 7.66 11.85 2.44
C VAL A 85 9.04 11.45 1.92
N GLU A 86 10.11 12.08 2.41
CA GLU A 86 11.48 11.80 1.99
C GLU A 86 11.89 10.37 2.33
N MET A 87 11.64 9.95 3.58
CA MET A 87 11.92 8.58 4.02
C MET A 87 11.05 7.56 3.28
N LEU A 88 9.78 7.89 3.01
CA LEU A 88 8.87 7.00 2.31
C LEU A 88 9.34 6.77 0.87
N THR A 89 9.73 7.82 0.15
CA THR A 89 10.25 7.73 -1.21
C THR A 89 11.53 6.90 -1.27
N ALA A 90 12.47 7.14 -0.35
CA ALA A 90 13.73 6.39 -0.29
C ALA A 90 13.50 4.89 -0.03
N ASN A 91 12.61 4.56 0.91
CA ASN A 91 12.25 3.17 1.20
C ASN A 91 11.55 2.49 0.02
N TYR A 92 10.72 3.23 -0.72
CA TYR A 92 10.04 2.71 -1.91
C TYR A 92 11.02 2.39 -3.03
N GLN A 93 12.00 3.28 -3.27
CA GLN A 93 13.06 3.06 -4.26
C GLN A 93 13.89 1.83 -3.92
N ALA A 94 14.32 1.70 -2.66
CA ALA A 94 15.09 0.54 -2.21
C ALA A 94 14.32 -0.79 -2.37
N ALA A 95 13.02 -0.79 -2.06
CA ALA A 95 12.17 -1.97 -2.24
C ALA A 95 11.95 -2.33 -3.73
N MET A 96 11.84 -1.33 -4.61
CA MET A 96 11.74 -1.54 -6.06
C MET A 96 13.05 -2.11 -6.63
N GLU A 97 14.21 -1.57 -6.22
CA GLU A 97 15.52 -2.10 -6.63
C GLU A 97 15.72 -3.55 -6.15
N GLU A 98 15.31 -3.88 -4.93
CA GLU A 98 15.38 -5.26 -4.42
C GLU A 98 14.48 -6.19 -5.23
N HIS A 99 13.24 -5.79 -5.51
CA HIS A 99 12.32 -6.56 -6.33
C HIS A 99 12.86 -6.76 -7.76
N GLU A 100 13.45 -5.72 -8.35
CA GLU A 100 14.09 -5.81 -9.66
C GLU A 100 15.31 -6.74 -9.65
N ARG A 101 16.17 -6.66 -8.61
CA ARG A 101 17.29 -7.59 -8.43
C ARG A 101 16.82 -9.04 -8.31
N VAL A 102 15.76 -9.30 -7.55
CA VAL A 102 15.17 -10.63 -7.43
C VAL A 102 14.62 -11.09 -8.79
N ARG A 103 13.88 -10.22 -9.51
CA ARG A 103 13.37 -10.52 -10.85
C ARG A 103 14.49 -10.87 -11.83
N MET A 104 15.57 -10.08 -11.84
CA MET A 104 16.74 -10.29 -12.70
C MET A 104 17.53 -11.54 -12.32
N ARG A 105 17.45 -12.00 -11.07
CA ARG A 105 18.04 -13.28 -10.64
C ARG A 105 17.26 -14.50 -11.12
N PHE A 106 15.97 -14.35 -11.40
CA PHE A 106 15.11 -15.43 -11.94
C PHE A 106 14.89 -15.33 -13.45
N LEU A 107 15.53 -14.38 -14.14
CA LEU A 107 15.56 -14.31 -15.60
C LEU A 107 16.65 -15.25 -16.14
N PRO A 108 16.39 -16.06 -17.18
CA PRO A 108 17.45 -16.78 -17.86
C PRO A 108 18.49 -15.77 -18.41
N PRO A 109 19.80 -16.12 -18.41
CA PRO A 109 20.81 -15.28 -19.05
C PRO A 109 20.39 -14.97 -20.48
N PRO A 110 20.62 -13.74 -20.99
CA PRO A 110 20.48 -13.48 -22.41
C PRO A 110 21.38 -14.47 -23.14
N GLU A 111 20.81 -15.32 -24.00
CA GLU A 111 21.62 -16.11 -24.93
C GLU A 111 22.41 -15.11 -25.78
N GLU A 112 23.72 -15.04 -25.55
CA GLU A 112 24.66 -14.30 -26.40
C GLU A 112 24.71 -14.97 -27.76
N GLN A 113 23.73 -14.67 -28.62
CA GLN A 113 23.91 -14.85 -30.05
C GLN A 113 24.71 -13.64 -30.55
N PRO A 114 25.88 -13.84 -31.17
CA PRO A 114 26.69 -12.74 -31.66
C PRO A 114 25.91 -11.98 -32.74
N MET A 115 25.50 -10.75 -32.43
CA MET A 115 24.88 -9.84 -33.39
C MET A 115 25.95 -9.34 -34.36
N GLU A 116 25.91 -9.80 -35.62
CA GLU A 116 26.53 -9.07 -36.73
C GLU A 116 25.76 -7.76 -36.93
N VAL A 117 26.46 -6.65 -36.83
CA VAL A 117 25.89 -5.30 -36.82
C VAL A 117 25.72 -4.81 -38.26
N ASP A 118 24.49 -4.74 -38.76
CA ASP A 118 24.16 -4.03 -40.01
C ASP A 118 23.78 -2.57 -39.70
N GLU A 119 24.35 -1.61 -40.43
CA GLU A 119 24.31 -0.17 -40.14
C GLU A 119 22.90 0.44 -40.20
N ASP A 120 21.94 -0.23 -40.84
CA ASP A 120 20.54 0.22 -40.90
C ASP A 120 19.80 0.10 -39.54
N VAL A 121 20.31 -0.71 -38.61
CA VAL A 121 19.69 -0.90 -37.28
C VAL A 121 19.98 0.27 -36.33
N LYS A 122 21.17 0.89 -36.43
CA LYS A 122 21.55 2.04 -35.57
C LYS A 122 20.65 3.25 -35.77
N LYS A 123 20.19 3.51 -36.99
CA LYS A 123 19.28 4.62 -37.31
C LYS A 123 17.86 4.41 -36.78
N ALA A 124 17.45 3.15 -36.60
CA ALA A 124 16.17 2.80 -36.00
C ALA A 124 16.20 2.91 -34.47
N GLU A 125 17.33 2.56 -33.84
CA GLU A 125 17.55 2.71 -32.40
C GLU A 125 17.58 4.18 -31.95
N GLU A 126 18.25 5.07 -32.70
CA GLU A 126 18.28 6.51 -32.34
C GLU A 126 16.89 7.17 -32.39
N LYS A 127 16.00 6.70 -33.28
CA LYS A 127 14.61 7.17 -33.32
C LYS A 127 13.78 6.63 -32.15
N LYS A 128 13.98 5.37 -31.74
CA LYS A 128 13.31 4.77 -30.58
C LYS A 128 13.72 5.43 -29.27
N VAL A 129 15.01 5.73 -29.09
CA VAL A 129 15.51 6.40 -27.86
C VAL A 129 14.97 7.83 -27.73
N LYS A 130 14.74 8.54 -28.85
CA LYS A 130 14.07 9.86 -28.83
C LYS A 130 12.58 9.77 -28.51
N GLU A 131 11.91 8.68 -28.89
CA GLU A 131 10.50 8.44 -28.57
C GLU A 131 10.31 7.99 -27.11
N GLU A 132 11.25 7.23 -26.57
CA GLU A 132 11.27 6.80 -25.16
C GLU A 132 11.56 7.95 -24.20
N LYS A 133 12.53 8.81 -24.51
CA LYS A 133 12.77 10.02 -23.70
C LYS A 133 11.56 10.96 -23.64
N LYS A 134 10.79 11.04 -24.73
CA LYS A 134 9.57 11.84 -24.78
C LYS A 134 8.41 11.23 -23.98
N LYS A 135 8.43 9.91 -23.76
CA LYS A 135 7.48 9.19 -22.89
C LYS A 135 7.87 9.29 -21.41
N GLU A 136 9.17 9.31 -21.10
CA GLU A 136 9.67 9.52 -19.74
C GLU A 136 9.35 10.93 -19.23
N GLU A 137 9.55 11.98 -20.03
CA GLU A 137 9.15 13.35 -19.66
C GLU A 137 7.63 13.49 -19.45
N GLN A 138 6.80 12.70 -20.17
CA GLN A 138 5.35 12.66 -19.93
C GLN A 138 4.96 11.78 -18.72
N ALA A 139 5.81 10.85 -18.29
CA ALA A 139 5.56 9.98 -17.15
C ALA A 139 5.85 10.68 -15.81
N GLU A 140 6.76 11.64 -15.78
CA GLU A 140 7.01 12.49 -14.61
C GLU A 140 5.81 13.41 -14.28
N ASP A 141 4.99 13.76 -15.29
CA ASP A 141 3.76 14.56 -15.12
C ASP A 141 2.53 13.72 -14.72
N ILE A 142 2.64 12.39 -14.62
CA ILE A 142 1.53 11.54 -14.14
C ILE A 142 1.47 11.63 -12.61
N ALA A 143 0.72 12.64 -12.15
CA ALA A 143 0.29 12.79 -10.78
C ALA A 143 -0.32 11.49 -10.22
N PHE A 144 -0.02 11.23 -8.95
CA PHE A 144 -0.32 10.08 -8.10
C PHE A 144 -1.81 9.65 -7.97
N GLU A 145 -2.72 10.13 -8.82
CA GLU A 145 -4.17 9.84 -8.73
C GLU A 145 -4.61 8.56 -9.45
N GLU A 146 -3.80 7.96 -10.32
CA GLU A 146 -4.17 6.71 -11.02
C GLU A 146 -3.33 5.51 -10.57
N MET A 147 -3.38 5.19 -9.27
CA MET A 147 -3.19 3.78 -8.86
C MET A 147 -4.44 3.00 -9.28
N ASP A 148 -4.46 2.61 -10.55
CA ASP A 148 -5.54 1.86 -11.19
C ASP A 148 -5.69 0.48 -10.52
N PHE A 149 -6.58 0.41 -9.52
CA PHE A 149 -6.96 -0.81 -8.78
C PHE A 149 -7.43 -1.96 -9.69
N GLN A 150 -7.62 -1.72 -10.99
CA GLN A 150 -8.03 -2.71 -11.99
C GLN A 150 -6.90 -3.67 -12.39
N ARG A 151 -5.62 -3.34 -12.17
CA ARG A 151 -4.50 -4.23 -12.56
C ARG A 151 -4.31 -5.42 -11.62
N LEU A 152 -4.90 -5.39 -10.42
CA LEU A 152 -4.86 -6.48 -9.44
C LEU A 152 -5.92 -7.56 -9.69
N GLU A 153 -6.90 -7.34 -10.58
CA GLU A 153 -7.94 -8.32 -10.90
C GLU A 153 -7.56 -9.29 -12.03
N ASN A 154 -6.50 -9.00 -12.78
CA ASN A 154 -6.03 -9.82 -13.91
C ASN A 154 -4.83 -10.73 -13.57
N ILE A 155 -4.78 -11.26 -12.35
CA ILE A 155 -3.92 -12.41 -12.07
C ILE A 155 -4.72 -13.66 -12.47
N PRO A 156 -4.27 -14.46 -13.47
CA PRO A 156 -4.91 -15.74 -13.75
C PRO A 156 -4.77 -16.61 -12.50
N LYS A 157 -5.91 -17.03 -11.94
CA LYS A 157 -5.94 -18.00 -10.85
C LYS A 157 -5.41 -19.32 -11.41
N VAL A 158 -4.25 -19.74 -10.95
CA VAL A 158 -3.74 -21.12 -11.10
C VAL A 158 -4.45 -22.01 -10.10
#